data_AF-A0A2V8ZR65-F1
#
_entry.id   AF-A0A2V8ZR65-F1
#
_cell.length_a   1.000
_cell.length_b   1.000
_cell.length_c   1.000
_cell.angle_alpha   90.00
_cell.angle_beta   90.00
_cell.angle_gamma   90.00
#
_symmetry.space_group_name_H-M   'P 1'
#
loop_
_entity.id
_entity.type
_entity.pdbx_description
1 polymer ?
#
loop_
_entity_poly.entity_id
_entity_poly.type
_entity_poly.pdbx_seq_one_letter_code
_entity_poly.pdbx_strand_id
1 'polypeptide(L)'
;MAIIKAPPKQPKSVTIQARVEESVKTQLDQYAKFIDSTPSYVITEALKVLFKRDDEFKSWLGQHANERNSEQNQGEALTKTA
;
A
#
# COMPACT_ATOMS: atom_id res chain seq x y z
N MET A 1 -33.96 16.16 -10.81
CA MET A 1 -32.62 15.75 -11.28
C MET A 1 -31.59 16.35 -10.34
N ALA A 2 -30.69 15.55 -9.75
CA ALA A 2 -29.67 16.07 -8.84
C ALA A 2 -28.50 16.67 -9.63
N ILE A 3 -28.10 17.90 -9.27
CA ILE A 3 -27.05 18.70 -9.92
C ILE A 3 -25.66 18.42 -9.29
N ILE A 4 -25.62 17.75 -8.14
CA ILE A 4 -24.40 17.55 -7.37
C ILE A 4 -23.75 16.24 -7.79
N LYS A 5 -22.57 16.34 -8.42
CA LYS A 5 -21.72 15.20 -8.77
C LYS A 5 -21.32 14.47 -7.49
N ALA A 6 -21.40 13.14 -7.52
CA ALA A 6 -20.98 12.30 -6.40
C ALA A 6 -19.56 12.68 -5.97
N PRO A 7 -19.29 12.85 -4.66
CA PRO A 7 -17.97 13.22 -4.18
C PRO A 7 -16.92 12.23 -4.69
N PRO A 8 -15.70 12.71 -5.06
CA PRO A 8 -14.66 11.86 -5.61
C PRO A 8 -14.37 10.71 -4.64
N LYS A 9 -14.41 9.48 -5.15
CA LYS A 9 -14.09 8.25 -4.42
C LYS A 9 -12.78 8.48 -3.68
N GLN A 10 -12.87 8.64 -2.36
CA GLN A 10 -11.70 8.76 -1.52
C GLN A 10 -10.77 7.58 -1.84
N PRO A 11 -9.45 7.82 -1.98
CA PRO A 11 -8.50 6.74 -2.25
C PRO A 11 -8.69 5.66 -1.18
N LYS A 12 -8.77 4.41 -1.62
CA LYS A 12 -8.98 3.25 -0.73
C LYS A 12 -7.81 3.18 0.25
N SER A 13 -8.02 3.68 1.46
CA SER A 13 -7.07 3.54 2.56
C SER A 13 -7.18 2.12 3.11
N VAL A 14 -6.04 1.48 3.37
CA VAL A 14 -5.96 0.17 3.99
C VAL A 14 -5.16 0.31 5.27
N THR A 15 -5.67 -0.23 6.38
CA THR A 15 -4.98 -0.19 7.67
C THR A 15 -3.94 -1.30 7.75
N ILE A 16 -2.70 -0.93 8.05
CA ILE A 16 -1.60 -1.86 8.35
C ILE A 16 -1.29 -1.74 9.84
N GLN A 17 -1.29 -2.88 10.54
CA GLN A 17 -0.84 -2.95 11.93
C GLN A 17 0.56 -3.56 11.96
N ALA A 18 1.53 -2.79 12.46
CA ALA A 18 2.91 -3.23 12.62
C ALA A 18 3.42 -2.84 14.01
N ARG A 19 4.23 -3.71 14.63
CA ARG A 19 4.96 -3.38 15.85
C ARG A 19 6.29 -2.75 15.46
N VAL A 20 6.65 -1.66 16.13
CA VAL A 20 7.91 -0.96 15.95
C VAL A 20 8.52 -0.70 17.33
N GLU A 21 9.83 -0.48 17.35
CA GLU A 21 10.52 -0.07 18.57
C GLU A 21 10.00 1.30 19.06
N GLU A 22 10.01 1.50 20.38
CA GLU A 22 9.53 2.73 21.00
C GLU A 22 10.32 3.97 20.55
N SER A 23 11.64 3.80 20.35
CA SER A 23 12.53 4.83 19.81
C SER A 23 12.08 5.29 18.42
N VAL A 24 11.77 4.35 17.55
CA VAL A 24 11.29 4.60 16.18
C VAL A 24 9.94 5.31 16.20
N LYS A 25 9.01 4.88 17.07
CA LYS A 25 7.70 5.56 17.23
C LYS A 25 7.87 7.01 17.68
N THR A 26 8.77 7.26 18.63
CA THR A 26 9.04 8.60 19.16
C THR A 26 9.63 9.52 18.08
N GLN A 27 10.61 9.03 17.31
CA GLN A 27 11.19 9.78 16.20
C GLN A 27 10.17 10.04 15.10
N LEU A 28 9.31 9.06 14.79
CA LEU A 28 8.24 9.21 13.80
C LEU A 28 7.26 10.33 14.21
N ASP A 29 6.85 10.40 15.47
CA ASP A 29 5.96 11.48 15.95
C ASP A 29 6.64 12.85 15.86
N GLN A 30 7.92 12.94 16.24
CA GLN A 30 8.68 14.19 16.13
C GLN A 30 8.85 14.63 14.68
N TYR A 31 9.15 13.70 13.78
CA TYR A 31 9.31 13.98 12.37
C TYR A 31 7.99 14.42 11.73
N ALA A 32 6.88 13.75 12.06
CA ALA A 32 5.56 14.15 11.61
C ALA A 32 5.22 15.58 12.04
N LYS A 33 5.53 15.96 13.30
CA LYS A 33 5.37 17.34 13.79
C LYS A 33 6.28 18.33 13.06
N PHE A 34 7.53 17.97 12.79
CA PHE A 34 8.50 18.83 12.12
C PHE A 34 8.03 19.23 10.71
N ILE A 35 7.37 18.33 9.98
CA ILE A 35 6.85 18.58 8.63
C ILE A 35 5.36 18.98 8.59
N ASP A 36 4.77 19.27 9.75
CA ASP A 36 3.34 19.57 9.92
C ASP A 36 2.41 18.53 9.25
N SER A 37 2.65 17.25 9.57
CA SER A 37 1.93 16.13 8.99
C SER A 37 1.60 15.05 10.03
N THR A 38 1.08 13.92 9.56
CA THR A 38 0.69 12.77 10.40
C THR A 38 1.70 11.63 10.31
N PRO A 39 1.85 10.82 11.38
CA PRO A 39 2.68 9.61 11.32
C PRO A 39 2.31 8.68 10.16
N SER A 40 1.01 8.51 9.88
CA SER A 40 0.52 7.70 8.75
C SER A 40 0.98 8.24 7.40
N TYR A 41 0.98 9.56 7.22
CA TYR A 41 1.49 10.19 5.99
C TYR A 41 3.00 9.93 5.83
N VAL A 42 3.78 10.13 6.89
CA VAL A 42 5.23 9.88 6.88
C VAL A 42 5.52 8.42 6.54
N ILE A 43 4.84 7.45 7.17
CA ILE A 43 4.99 6.03 6.87
C ILE A 43 4.68 5.76 5.39
N THR A 44 3.58 6.31 4.88
CA THR A 44 3.17 6.09 3.50
C THR A 44 4.19 6.63 2.50
N GLU A 45 4.69 7.86 2.72
CA GLU A 45 5.69 8.46 1.84
C GLU A 45 7.05 7.74 1.94
N ALA A 46 7.48 7.36 3.15
CA ALA A 46 8.70 6.60 3.35
C ALA A 46 8.64 5.25 2.61
N LEU A 47 7.53 4.52 2.71
CA LEU A 47 7.33 3.26 1.98
C LEU A 47 7.33 3.47 0.46
N LYS A 48 6.66 4.51 -0.05
CA LYS A 48 6.70 4.84 -1.49
C LYS A 48 8.12 5.12 -1.98
N VAL A 49 8.91 5.85 -1.19
CA VAL A 49 10.31 6.14 -1.54
C VAL A 49 11.13 4.86 -1.51
N LEU A 50 10.98 4.03 -0.47
CA LEU A 50 11.65 2.74 -0.35
C LEU A 50 11.39 1.85 -1.57
N PHE A 51 10.12 1.61 -1.91
CA PHE A 51 9.75 0.75 -3.05
C PHE A 51 10.24 1.29 -4.40
N LYS A 52 10.39 2.61 -4.52
CA LYS A 52 10.91 3.26 -5.73
C LYS A 52 12.44 3.27 -5.80
N ARG A 53 13.15 3.18 -4.67
CA ARG A 53 14.62 3.24 -4.60
C ARG A 53 15.26 1.87 -4.60
N ASP A 54 14.55 0.86 -4.12
CA ASP A 54 15.05 -0.50 -4.03
C ASP A 54 14.94 -1.23 -5.38
N ASP A 55 16.06 -1.33 -6.09
CA ASP A 55 16.10 -2.00 -7.40
C ASP A 55 16.00 -3.53 -7.29
N GLU A 56 16.47 -4.12 -6.18
CA GLU A 56 16.30 -5.56 -5.92
C GLU A 56 14.83 -5.89 -5.73
N PHE A 57 14.11 -5.09 -4.93
CA PHE A 57 12.67 -5.24 -4.77
C PHE A 57 11.91 -5.09 -6.09
N LYS A 58 12.33 -4.17 -6.98
CA LYS A 58 11.72 -4.03 -8.31
C LYS A 58 11.99 -5.25 -9.20
N SER A 59 13.22 -5.75 -9.22
CA SER A 59 13.58 -6.96 -9.97
C SER A 59 12.79 -8.16 -9.48
N TRP A 60 12.68 -8.33 -8.16
CA TRP A 60 11.85 -9.35 -7.53
C TRP A 60 10.37 -9.21 -7.93
N LEU A 61 9.83 -7.99 -7.91
CA LEU A 61 8.44 -7.72 -8.29
C LEU A 61 8.18 -8.00 -9.78
N GLY A 62 9.16 -7.74 -10.66
CA GLY A 62 9.09 -8.08 -12.08
C GLY A 62 9.08 -9.58 -12.35
N GLN A 63 9.82 -10.36 -11.56
CA GLN A 63 9.85 -11.82 -11.65
C GLN A 63 8.53 -12.45 -11.17
N HIS A 64 7.98 -11.97 -10.04
CA HIS A 64 6.75 -12.51 -9.44
C HIS A 64 5.45 -11.90 -10.02
N ALA A 65 5.54 -10.85 -10.84
CA ALA A 65 4.38 -10.33 -11.58
C ALA A 65 3.83 -11.36 -12.59
N ASN A 66 4.69 -12.27 -13.08
CA ASN A 66 4.29 -13.31 -14.01
C ASN A 66 3.55 -14.46 -13.31
N GLU A 67 3.80 -14.70 -12.03
CA GLU A 67 3.16 -15.77 -11.24
C GLU A 67 1.72 -15.43 -10.84
N ARG A 68 1.44 -14.16 -10.50
CA ARG A 68 0.07 -13.70 -10.20
C ARG A 68 -0.92 -13.87 -11.35
N ASN A 69 -0.46 -13.92 -12.60
CA ASN A 69 -1.33 -14.20 -13.75
C ASN A 69 -1.72 -15.70 -13.81
N SER A 70 -0.82 -16.59 -13.39
CA SER A 70 -1.05 -18.04 -13.36
C SER A 70 -2.01 -18.48 -12.25
N GLU A 71 -2.11 -17.75 -11.14
CA GLU A 71 -3.05 -18.05 -10.05
C GLU A 71 -4.48 -17.54 -10.30
N GLN A 72 -4.66 -16.43 -11.04
CA GLN A 72 -6.00 -15.99 -11.44
C GLN A 72 -6.66 -16.92 -12.47
N ASN A 73 -5.88 -17.63 -13.28
CA ASN A 73 -6.42 -18.56 -14.30
C ASN A 73 -6.82 -19.94 -13.73
N GLN A 74 -6.40 -20.29 -12.50
CA GLN A 74 -6.77 -21.55 -11.85
C GLN A 74 -8.04 -21.43 -10.98
N GLY A 75 -8.46 -20.22 -10.60
CA GLY A 75 -9.66 -19.99 -9.79
C GLY A 75 -10.99 -20.08 -10.57
N GLU A 76 -10.98 -19.89 -11.89
CA GLU A 76 -12.20 -19.94 -12.72
C GLU A 76 -12.53 -21.34 -13.27
N ALA A 77 -11.60 -22.30 -13.21
CA ALA A 77 -11.82 -23.67 -13.68
C ALA A 77 -12.60 -24.56 -12.68
N LEU A 78 -12.67 -24.18 -11.40
CA LEU A 78 -13.21 -25.03 -10.33
C LEU A 78 -14.67 -24.74 -9.91
N THR A 79 -15.37 -23.79 -10.55
CA THR A 79 -16.78 -23.48 -10.23
C THR A 79 -17.79 -23.92 -11.28
N LYS A 80 -17.39 -24.73 -12.28
CA LYS A 80 -18.27 -25.23 -13.34
C LYS A 80 -18.28 -26.76 -13.48
N THR A 81 -18.33 -27.51 -12.38
CA THR A 81 -18.82 -28.90 -12.39
C THR A 81 -18.98 -29.43 -10.97
N ALA A 82 -20.21 -29.34 -10.44
CA ALA A 82 -20.88 -30.34 -9.60
C ALA A 82 -22.21 -29.76 -9.09
#